data_AF-A0A450T1H8-F1
#
_entry.id   AF-A0A450T1H8-F1
#
_cell.length_a   1.000
_cell.length_b   1.000
_cell.length_c   1.000
_cell.angle_alpha   90.00
_cell.angle_beta   90.00
_cell.angle_gamma   90.00
#
_symmetry.space_group_name_H-M   'P 1'
#
loop_
_entity.id
_entity.type
_entity.pdbx_description
1 polymer ?
#
loop_
_entity_poly.entity_id
_entity_poly.type
_entity_poly.pdbx_seq_one_letter_code
_entity_poly.pdbx_strand_id
1 'polypeptide(L)'
;MIRVAFLLVPFFLEAIIRIGVFHTIGLSVFRSSTLAMSIGILCILVNQGFVRREQIIKSPEEKEEIVWVAHVFFGLAIFCFVFFGVVVLLQALIEKGNISGIEPIKYTFDTIILVGAFIPVRLSFWAQKSFNLRAVL
;
A
#
# COMPACT_ATOMS: atom_id res chain seq x y z
N MET A 1 7.79 8.21 -10.98
CA MET A 1 8.26 8.86 -9.74
C MET A 1 7.16 9.69 -9.05
N ILE A 2 6.63 10.76 -9.66
CA ILE A 2 5.63 11.64 -9.03
C ILE A 2 4.36 10.89 -8.55
N ARG A 3 3.91 9.85 -9.27
CA ARG A 3 2.68 9.09 -8.93
C ARG A 3 2.79 8.17 -7.71
N VAL A 4 3.94 7.50 -7.51
CA VAL A 4 4.13 6.64 -6.32
C VAL A 4 4.18 7.49 -5.05
N ALA A 5 4.89 8.62 -5.12
CA ALA A 5 4.92 9.61 -4.04
C ALA A 5 3.53 10.21 -3.79
N PHE A 6 2.76 10.50 -4.86
CA PHE A 6 1.41 11.05 -4.76
C PHE A 6 0.45 10.15 -3.98
N LEU A 7 0.53 8.83 -4.14
CA LEU A 7 -0.35 7.88 -3.44
C LEU A 7 0.01 7.69 -1.97
N LEU A 8 1.23 8.07 -1.59
CA LEU A 8 1.68 8.12 -0.20
C LEU A 8 1.40 9.49 0.44
N VAL A 9 0.97 10.50 -0.33
CA VAL A 9 0.62 11.83 0.21
C VAL A 9 -0.43 11.75 1.32
N PRO A 10 -1.53 10.97 1.21
CA PRO A 10 -2.49 10.85 2.31
C PRO A 10 -1.85 10.36 3.61
N PHE A 11 -0.94 9.39 3.52
CA PHE A 11 -0.21 8.87 4.68
C PHE A 11 0.71 9.92 5.31
N PHE A 12 1.49 10.64 4.51
CA PHE A 12 2.37 11.69 5.02
C PHE A 12 1.60 12.91 5.53
N LEU A 13 0.52 13.30 4.86
CA LEU A 13 -0.35 14.40 5.26
C LEU A 13 -1.01 14.11 6.61
N GLU A 14 -1.52 12.88 6.80
CA GLU A 14 -2.06 12.46 8.09
C GLU A 14 -1.00 12.54 9.20
N ALA A 15 0.23 12.09 8.92
CA ALA A 15 1.32 12.18 9.89
C ALA A 15 1.62 13.63 10.28
N ILE A 16 1.68 14.55 9.31
CA ILE A 16 1.89 15.98 9.54
C ILE A 16 0.77 16.57 10.39
N ILE A 17 -0.50 16.29 10.06
CA ILE A 17 -1.67 16.76 10.82
C ILE A 17 -1.57 16.29 12.27
N ARG A 18 -1.23 15.02 12.50
CA ARG A 18 -1.16 14.45 13.84
C ARG A 18 0.03 14.97 14.65
N ILE A 19 1.18 15.22 14.02
CA ILE A 19 2.29 15.93 14.68
C ILE A 19 1.85 17.33 15.10
N GLY A 20 1.11 18.04 14.23
CA GLY A 20 0.57 19.37 14.54
C GLY A 20 -0.43 19.39 15.70
N VAL A 21 -1.29 18.36 15.80
CA VAL A 21 -2.34 18.28 16.84
C VAL A 21 -1.81 17.74 18.17
N PHE A 22 -1.00 16.67 18.13
CA PHE A 22 -0.57 15.95 19.33
C PHE A 22 0.82 16.33 19.82
N HIS A 23 1.55 17.18 19.09
CA HIS A 23 2.92 17.64 19.38
C HIS A 23 3.90 16.53 19.77
N THR A 24 3.64 15.30 19.30
CA THR A 24 4.41 14.10 19.62
C THR A 24 4.83 13.41 18.34
N ILE A 25 6.07 12.94 18.29
CA ILE A 25 6.62 12.16 17.18
C ILE A 25 6.78 10.73 17.70
N GLY A 26 5.93 9.82 17.23
CA GLY A 26 5.96 8.42 17.63
C GLY A 26 5.27 7.52 16.60
N LEU A 27 5.42 6.20 16.73
CA LEU A 27 4.73 5.23 15.86
C LEU A 27 3.21 5.41 15.85
N SER A 28 2.67 5.93 16.96
CA SER A 28 1.25 6.27 17.09
C SER A 28 0.79 7.32 16.09
N VAL A 29 1.67 8.17 15.55
CA VAL A 29 1.39 9.22 14.55
C VAL A 29 1.05 8.62 13.19
N PHE A 30 1.74 7.54 12.82
CA PHE A 30 1.57 6.89 11.53
C PHE A 30 0.44 5.87 11.60
N ARG A 31 -0.67 6.11 10.89
CA ARG A 31 -1.73 5.10 10.82
C ARG A 31 -1.40 4.06 9.76
N SER A 32 -1.16 2.86 10.26
CA SER A 32 -1.03 1.61 9.52
C SER A 32 -2.21 1.35 8.57
N SER A 33 -3.43 1.76 8.93
CA SER A 33 -4.62 1.67 8.07
C SER A 33 -4.47 2.52 6.81
N THR A 34 -4.07 3.79 6.97
CA THR A 34 -3.90 4.71 5.85
C THR A 34 -2.74 4.27 4.96
N LEU A 35 -1.66 3.77 5.56
CA LEU A 35 -0.56 3.17 4.81
C LEU A 35 -1.03 1.94 4.00
N ALA A 36 -1.74 1.01 4.62
CA ALA A 36 -2.27 -0.16 3.95
C ALA A 36 -3.16 0.22 2.76
N MET A 37 -4.05 1.19 2.95
CA MET A 37 -4.93 1.69 1.88
C MET A 37 -4.13 2.34 0.74
N SER A 38 -3.21 3.25 1.05
CA SER A 38 -2.34 3.90 0.07
C SER A 38 -1.54 2.91 -0.77
N ILE A 39 -0.97 1.89 -0.11
CA ILE A 39 -0.22 0.82 -0.79
C ILE A 39 -1.13 -0.07 -1.63
N GLY A 40 -2.31 -0.42 -1.12
CA GLY A 40 -3.31 -1.18 -1.89
C GLY A 40 -3.72 -0.48 -3.18
N ILE A 41 -3.96 0.84 -3.11
CA ILE A 41 -4.27 1.68 -4.28
C ILE A 41 -3.08 1.75 -5.24
N LEU A 42 -1.85 1.92 -4.74
CA LEU A 42 -0.64 1.87 -5.56
C LEU A 42 -0.56 0.58 -6.36
N CYS A 43 -0.79 -0.56 -5.72
CA CYS A 43 -0.77 -1.85 -6.37
C CYS A 43 -1.84 -1.98 -7.46
N ILE A 44 -3.07 -1.50 -7.22
CA ILE A 44 -4.13 -1.46 -8.24
C ILE A 44 -3.72 -0.60 -9.44
N LEU A 45 -3.20 0.60 -9.21
CA LEU A 45 -2.86 1.52 -10.29
C LEU A 45 -1.70 1.01 -11.14
N VAL A 46 -0.71 0.36 -10.52
CA VAL A 46 0.37 -0.31 -11.24
C VAL A 46 -0.19 -1.47 -12.07
N ASN A 47 -1.08 -2.29 -11.50
CA ASN A 47 -1.76 -3.37 -12.21
C ASN A 47 -2.55 -2.86 -13.43
N GLN A 48 -3.32 -1.77 -13.29
CA GLN A 48 -4.03 -1.14 -14.40
C GLN A 48 -3.07 -0.64 -15.49
N GLY A 49 -1.90 -0.15 -15.11
CA GLY A 49 -0.83 0.21 -16.05
C GLY A 49 -0.38 -0.98 -16.89
N PHE A 50 -0.27 -2.16 -16.29
CA PHE A 50 0.07 -3.40 -16.99
C PHE A 50 -1.01 -3.88 -17.93
N VAL A 51 -2.27 -3.93 -17.50
CA VAL A 51 -3.42 -4.31 -18.35
C VAL A 51 -3.49 -3.44 -19.60
N ARG A 52 -3.23 -2.14 -19.46
CA ARG A 52 -3.21 -1.20 -20.60
C ARG A 52 -2.02 -1.45 -21.54
N ARG A 53 -0.86 -1.86 -21.02
CA ARG A 53 0.33 -2.16 -21.82
C ARG A 53 0.24 -3.52 -22.51
N GLU A 54 -0.42 -4.50 -21.88
CA GLU A 54 -0.67 -5.83 -22.46
C GLU A 54 -1.41 -5.74 -23.81
N GLN A 55 -2.30 -4.76 -23.96
CA GLN A 55 -3.03 -4.50 -25.21
C GLN A 55 -2.14 -4.06 -26.38
N ILE A 56 -0.92 -3.60 -26.11
CA ILE A 56 -0.01 -2.98 -27.09
C ILE A 56 1.13 -3.94 -27.48
N ILE A 57 1.44 -4.94 -26.65
CA ILE A 57 2.61 -5.81 -26.81
C ILE A 57 2.29 -6.99 -27.73
N LYS A 58 3.24 -7.30 -28.63
CA LYS A 58 3.09 -8.34 -29.66
C LYS A 58 3.90 -9.61 -29.38
N SER A 59 4.91 -9.56 -28.51
CA SER A 59 5.72 -10.73 -28.16
C SER A 59 5.03 -11.57 -27.07
N PRO A 60 4.90 -12.90 -27.24
CA PRO A 60 4.25 -13.76 -26.27
C PRO A 60 5.04 -13.88 -24.94
N GLU A 61 6.37 -13.83 -24.99
CA GLU A 61 7.24 -13.91 -23.81
C GLU A 61 7.10 -12.68 -22.89
N GLU A 62 7.12 -11.46 -23.46
CA GLU A 62 6.93 -10.22 -22.69
C GLU A 62 5.49 -10.13 -22.13
N LYS A 63 4.52 -10.72 -22.84
CA LYS A 63 3.13 -10.78 -22.38
C LYS A 63 2.99 -11.65 -21.13
N GLU A 64 3.60 -12.84 -21.12
CA GLU A 64 3.54 -13.74 -19.96
C GLU A 64 4.18 -13.10 -18.72
N GLU A 65 5.34 -12.46 -18.87
CA GLU A 65 6.02 -11.75 -17.77
C GLU A 65 5.14 -10.63 -17.19
N ILE A 66 4.51 -9.82 -18.04
CA ILE A 66 3.62 -8.74 -17.62
C ILE A 66 2.39 -9.26 -16.88
N VAL A 67 1.77 -10.33 -17.39
CA VAL A 67 0.61 -10.95 -16.74
C VAL A 67 1.01 -11.46 -15.35
N TRP A 68 2.17 -12.10 -15.21
CA TRP A 68 2.63 -12.58 -13.90
C TRP A 68 2.85 -11.42 -12.92
N VAL A 69 3.54 -10.35 -13.34
CA VAL A 69 3.79 -9.18 -12.50
C VAL A 69 2.47 -8.48 -12.13
N ALA A 70 1.52 -8.39 -13.05
CA ALA A 70 0.18 -7.87 -12.81
C ALA A 70 -0.56 -8.64 -11.70
N HIS A 71 -0.50 -9.98 -11.73
CA HIS A 71 -1.08 -10.83 -10.69
C HIS A 71 -0.42 -10.62 -9.33
N VAL A 72 0.91 -10.45 -9.29
CA VAL A 72 1.63 -10.13 -8.04
C VAL A 72 1.13 -8.81 -7.44
N PHE A 73 1.00 -7.75 -8.24
CA PHE A 73 0.45 -6.48 -7.76
C PHE A 73 -1.01 -6.63 -7.31
N PHE A 74 -1.84 -7.37 -8.04
CA PHE A 74 -3.22 -7.60 -7.64
C PHE A 74 -3.32 -8.37 -6.31
N GLY A 75 -2.49 -9.40 -6.11
CA GLY A 75 -2.40 -10.13 -4.85
C GLY A 75 -1.94 -9.23 -3.69
N LEU A 76 -0.93 -8.38 -3.91
CA LEU A 76 -0.48 -7.39 -2.93
C LEU A 76 -1.58 -6.38 -2.59
N ALA A 77 -2.38 -5.96 -3.57
CA ALA A 77 -3.51 -5.06 -3.33
C ALA A 77 -4.56 -5.70 -2.41
N ILE A 78 -4.99 -6.93 -2.72
CA ILE A 78 -5.94 -7.69 -1.88
C ILE A 78 -5.39 -7.83 -0.47
N PHE A 79 -4.14 -8.25 -0.34
CA PHE A 79 -3.48 -8.37 0.96
C PHE A 79 -3.54 -7.06 1.75
N CYS A 80 -3.22 -5.93 1.11
CA CYS A 80 -3.27 -4.61 1.75
C CYS A 80 -4.68 -4.21 2.18
N PHE A 81 -5.73 -4.51 1.39
CA PHE A 81 -7.11 -4.20 1.78
C PHE A 81 -7.63 -5.08 2.92
N VAL A 82 -7.28 -6.37 2.92
CA VAL A 82 -7.56 -7.26 4.05
C VAL A 82 -6.86 -6.73 5.30
N PHE A 83 -5.60 -6.34 5.17
CA PHE A 83 -4.82 -5.77 6.27
C PHE A 83 -5.43 -4.47 6.80
N PHE A 84 -5.84 -3.57 5.90
CA PHE A 84 -6.59 -2.36 6.24
C PHE A 84 -7.84 -2.68 7.07
N GLY A 85 -8.65 -3.64 6.62
CA GLY A 85 -9.85 -4.07 7.34
C GLY A 85 -9.55 -4.61 8.74
N VAL A 86 -8.52 -5.44 8.87
CA VAL A 86 -8.08 -5.97 10.16
C VAL A 86 -7.60 -4.85 11.09
N VAL A 87 -6.77 -3.92 10.61
CA VAL A 87 -6.28 -2.80 11.43
C VAL A 87 -7.43 -1.90 11.90
N VAL A 88 -8.38 -1.59 11.01
CA VAL A 88 -9.58 -0.80 11.36
C VAL A 88 -10.43 -1.52 12.39
N LEU A 89 -10.63 -2.84 12.23
CA LEU A 89 -11.35 -3.65 13.21
C LEU A 89 -10.66 -3.63 14.57
N LEU A 90 -9.35 -3.88 14.62
CA LEU A 90 -8.58 -3.87 15.87
C LEU A 90 -8.63 -2.51 16.55
N GLN A 91 -8.52 -1.41 15.78
CA GLN A 91 -8.67 -0.05 16.30
C GLN A 91 -10.06 0.16 16.91
N ALA A 92 -11.12 -0.25 16.21
CA ALA A 92 -12.50 -0.10 16.69
C ALA A 92 -12.76 -0.94 17.96
N LEU A 93 -12.17 -2.13 18.08
CA LEU A 93 -12.27 -2.96 19.27
C LEU A 93 -11.56 -2.34 20.48
N ILE A 94 -10.42 -1.69 20.28
CA ILE A 94 -9.72 -0.92 21.32
C ILE A 94 -10.58 0.27 21.76
N GLU A 95 -11.11 1.05 20.82
CA GLU A 95 -11.95 2.22 21.11
C GLU A 95 -13.25 1.86 21.84
N LYS A 96 -13.85 0.70 21.52
CA LYS A 96 -15.04 0.18 22.21
C LYS A 96 -14.75 -0.33 23.64
N GLY A 97 -13.47 -0.51 23.99
CA GLY A 97 -13.04 -0.48 25.39
C GLY A 97 -13.31 -1.71 26.24
N ASN A 98 -13.37 -2.92 25.68
CA ASN A 98 -13.73 -4.10 26.50
C ASN A 98 -12.93 -5.39 26.25
N ILE A 99 -11.80 -5.33 25.53
CA ILE A 99 -10.98 -6.51 25.28
C ILE A 99 -9.51 -6.22 25.60
N SER A 100 -9.09 -6.66 26.78
CA SER A 100 -7.69 -6.64 27.20
C SER A 100 -6.86 -7.54 26.29
N GLY A 101 -5.67 -7.09 25.88
CA GLY A 101 -4.72 -7.87 25.08
C GLY A 101 -4.80 -7.66 23.56
N ILE A 102 -5.68 -6.81 23.05
CA ILE A 102 -5.73 -6.45 21.62
C ILE A 102 -4.59 -5.51 21.22
N GLU A 103 -4.18 -4.62 22.11
CA GLU A 103 -3.11 -3.64 21.85
C GLU A 103 -1.81 -4.25 21.29
N PRO A 104 -1.22 -5.32 21.89
CA PRO A 104 -0.03 -5.95 21.33
C PRO A 104 -0.27 -6.63 19.98
N ILE A 105 -1.48 -7.17 19.75
CA ILE A 105 -1.87 -7.74 18.46
C ILE A 105 -1.87 -6.63 17.42
N LYS A 106 -2.57 -5.52 17.68
CA LYS A 106 -2.61 -4.36 16.79
C LYS A 106 -1.20 -3.83 16.51
N TYR A 107 -0.36 -3.69 17.52
CA TYR A 107 1.01 -3.22 17.35
C TYR A 107 1.83 -4.13 16.41
N THR A 108 1.60 -5.44 16.47
CA THR A 108 2.22 -6.41 15.56
C THR A 108 1.76 -6.17 14.13
N PHE A 109 0.45 -5.98 13.90
CA PHE A 109 -0.08 -5.64 12.58
C PHE A 109 0.49 -4.30 12.08
N ASP A 110 0.53 -3.27 12.92
CA ASP A 110 1.08 -1.96 12.58
C ASP A 110 2.54 -2.07 12.12
N THR A 111 3.34 -2.88 12.81
CA THR A 111 4.75 -3.13 12.46
C THR A 111 4.88 -3.88 11.14
N ILE A 112 4.06 -4.93 10.93
CA ILE A 112 4.09 -5.72 9.70
C ILE A 112 3.78 -4.85 8.49
N ILE A 113 2.76 -3.98 8.54
CA ILE A 113 2.46 -3.14 7.37
C ILE A 113 3.50 -2.05 7.16
N LEU A 114 4.05 -1.48 8.24
CA LEU A 114 5.07 -0.43 8.15
C LEU A 114 6.34 -0.95 7.47
N VAL A 115 6.81 -2.14 7.89
CA VAL A 115 7.99 -2.79 7.29
C VAL A 115 7.64 -3.44 5.94
N GLY A 116 6.46 -4.04 5.84
CA GLY A 116 6.00 -4.73 4.63
C GLY A 116 5.78 -3.78 3.46
N ALA A 117 5.36 -2.53 3.71
CA ALA A 117 5.11 -1.52 2.67
C ALA A 117 6.33 -1.22 1.78
N PHE A 118 7.56 -1.47 2.26
CA PHE A 118 8.76 -1.32 1.45
C PHE A 118 8.80 -2.26 0.24
N ILE A 119 8.20 -3.45 0.34
CA ILE A 119 8.17 -4.46 -0.73
C ILE A 119 7.37 -3.94 -1.94
N PRO A 120 6.06 -3.62 -1.83
CA PRO A 120 5.28 -3.11 -2.96
C PRO A 120 5.80 -1.78 -3.49
N VAL A 121 6.34 -0.90 -2.63
CA VAL A 121 6.98 0.34 -3.09
C VAL A 121 8.19 0.04 -3.98
N ARG A 122 9.12 -0.81 -3.54
CA ARG A 122 10.30 -1.18 -4.35
C ARG A 122 9.92 -1.91 -5.62
N LEU A 123 8.99 -2.85 -5.55
CA LEU A 123 8.48 -3.56 -6.72
C LEU A 123 7.83 -2.59 -7.71
N SER A 124 7.07 -1.59 -7.23
CA SER A 124 6.45 -0.60 -8.10
C SER A 124 7.48 0.25 -8.85
N PHE A 125 8.59 0.61 -8.20
CA PHE A 125 9.69 1.33 -8.85
C PHE A 125 10.38 0.46 -9.90
N TRP A 126 10.67 -0.80 -9.56
CA TRP A 126 11.26 -1.74 -10.50
C TRP A 126 10.33 -1.95 -11.71
N ALA A 127 9.05 -2.25 -11.48
CA ALA A 127 8.04 -2.43 -12.51
C ALA A 127 7.91 -1.23 -13.45
N GLN A 128 7.85 -0.01 -12.88
CA GLN A 128 7.79 1.22 -13.68
C GLN A 128 9.02 1.40 -14.57
N LYS A 129 10.21 1.02 -14.08
CA LYS A 129 11.46 1.12 -14.82
C LYS A 129 11.59 0.03 -15.88
N SER A 130 11.38 -1.23 -15.51
CA SER A 130 11.58 -2.40 -16.38
C SER A 130 10.64 -2.39 -17.58
N PHE A 131 9.36 -2.07 -17.35
CA PHE A 131 8.35 -2.11 -18.41
C PHE A 131 8.11 -0.74 -19.04
N ASN A 132 8.93 0.27 -18.71
CA ASN A 132 8.79 1.66 -19.15
C ASN A 132 7.31 2.08 -19.14
N LEU A 133 6.62 1.81 -18.04
CA LEU A 133 5.23 2.20 -17.83
C LEU A 133 5.19 3.73 -17.70
N ARG A 134 5.39 4.44 -18.82
CA ARG A 134 5.00 5.83 -18.98
C ARG A 134 3.48 5.81 -19.02
N ALA A 135 2.88 5.85 -17.83
CA ALA A 135 1.46 6.02 -17.70
C ALA A 135 1.09 7.41 -18.24
N VAL A 136 0.64 7.43 -19.48
CA VAL A 136 -0.07 8.56 -20.08
C VAL A 136 -1.43 8.63 -19.43
N LEU A 137 -1.72 9.80 -18.83
CA LEU A 137 -2.94 10.21 -18.13
C LEU A 137 -3.09 9.67 -16.71
#